data_AF-A0A1H5XMU2-F1
#
_entry.id   AF-A0A1H5XMU2-F1
#
_cell.length_a   1.000
_cell.length_b   1.000
_cell.length_c   1.000
_cell.angle_alpha   90.00
_cell.angle_beta   90.00
_cell.angle_gamma   90.00
#
_symmetry.space_group_name_H-M   'P 1'
#
loop_
_entity.id
_entity.type
_entity.pdbx_description
1 polymer ?
#
loop_
_entity_poly.entity_id
_entity_poly.type
_entity_poly.pdbx_seq_one_letter_code
_entity_poly.pdbx_strand_id
1 'polypeptide(L)'
;MKLTSYQGKVSRVGADKARTTVPGYVNPRGQRVLERTGARSTTFPGQVIYRLKCKDCALEYGANGCDIHARTCPGCQSGSKGEPLVEKPAGLFS
;
A
#
# COMPACT_ATOMS: atom_id res chain seq x y z
N MET A 1 15.94 31.88 39.22
CA MET A 1 15.28 31.70 37.90
C MET A 1 14.30 30.53 37.99
N LYS A 2 13.01 30.69 37.66
CA LYS A 2 12.02 29.59 37.65
C LYS A 2 11.98 28.98 36.24
N LEU A 3 12.43 27.74 36.10
CA LEU A 3 12.25 26.96 34.87
C LEU A 3 10.88 26.29 34.93
N THR A 4 9.90 26.82 34.21
CA THR A 4 8.62 26.15 33.99
C THR A 4 8.77 25.16 32.84
N SER A 5 8.78 23.86 33.16
CA SER A 5 8.71 22.77 32.19
C SER A 5 7.34 22.82 31.49
N TYR A 6 7.35 23.09 30.18
CA TYR A 6 6.15 22.98 29.34
C TYR A 6 5.92 21.50 29.02
N GLN A 7 5.05 20.84 29.79
CA GLN A 7 4.56 19.50 29.45
C GLN A 7 3.58 19.62 28.28
N GLY A 8 4.12 19.65 27.06
CA GLY A 8 3.35 19.53 25.84
C GLY A 8 2.59 18.19 25.83
N LYS A 9 1.26 18.25 25.79
CA LYS A 9 0.40 17.09 25.57
C LYS A 9 0.69 16.55 24.17
N VAL A 10 1.43 15.45 24.07
CA VAL A 10 1.55 14.70 22.82
C VAL A 10 0.20 14.05 22.56
N SER A 11 -0.59 14.66 21.68
CA SER A 11 -1.83 14.08 21.18
C SER A 11 -1.50 12.73 20.55
N ARG A 12 -1.96 11.64 21.17
CA ARG A 12 -1.94 10.32 20.55
C ARG A 12 -2.77 10.45 19.27
N VAL A 13 -2.13 10.42 18.12
CA VAL A 13 -2.82 10.28 16.83
C VAL A 13 -3.66 9.02 16.98
N GLY A 14 -4.98 9.18 17.03
CA GLY A 14 -5.90 8.05 17.15
C GLY A 14 -5.58 7.08 16.02
N ALA A 15 -5.49 5.78 16.33
CA ALA A 15 -5.30 4.76 15.33
C ALA A 15 -6.45 4.86 14.32
N ASP A 16 -6.18 5.56 13.21
CA ASP A 16 -7.01 5.51 12.03
C ASP A 16 -7.16 4.03 11.70
N LYS A 17 -8.39 3.55 11.49
CA LYS A 17 -8.63 2.21 10.96
C LYS A 17 -7.75 2.10 9.71
N ALA A 18 -6.61 1.40 9.83
CA ALA A 18 -5.48 1.58 8.93
C ALA A 18 -6.00 1.39 7.50
N ARG A 19 -6.07 2.48 6.74
CA ARG A 19 -6.63 2.45 5.39
C ARG A 19 -5.71 1.54 4.57
N THR A 20 -6.22 0.37 4.21
CA THR A 20 -5.45 -0.72 3.59
C THR A 20 -4.84 -0.33 2.25
N THR A 21 -5.30 0.78 1.66
CA THR A 21 -4.85 1.37 0.40
C THR A 21 -3.79 2.46 0.56
N VAL A 22 -3.45 2.85 1.79
CA VAL A 22 -2.45 3.90 2.03
C VAL A 22 -1.03 3.35 1.80
N PRO A 23 -0.18 4.06 1.03
CA PRO A 23 1.23 3.72 0.90
C PRO A 23 1.90 3.48 2.26
N GLY A 24 2.65 2.39 2.37
CA GLY A 24 3.27 1.95 3.61
C GLY A 24 2.45 0.95 4.41
N TYR A 25 1.14 0.80 4.16
CA TYR A 25 0.36 -0.28 4.75
C TYR A 25 0.97 -1.65 4.39
N VAL A 26 1.05 -2.54 5.37
CA VAL A 26 1.53 -3.91 5.20
C VAL A 26 0.46 -4.86 5.71
N ASN A 27 0.01 -5.77 4.86
CA ASN A 27 -0.99 -6.77 5.26
C ASN A 27 -0.33 -7.90 6.11
N PRO A 28 -1.13 -8.76 6.77
CA PRO A 28 -0.60 -9.88 7.59
C PRO A 28 0.25 -10.90 6.83
N ARG A 29 0.14 -10.91 5.49
CA ARG A 29 0.91 -11.80 4.59
C ARG A 29 2.22 -11.17 4.11
N GLY A 30 2.55 -9.95 4.55
CA GLY A 30 3.83 -9.30 4.27
C GLY A 30 3.86 -8.51 2.96
N GLN A 31 2.72 -8.13 2.41
CA GLN A 31 2.66 -7.27 1.22
C GLN A 31 2.54 -5.81 1.61
N ARG A 32 3.47 -4.99 1.15
CA ARG A 32 3.46 -3.54 1.36
C ARG A 32 2.82 -2.83 0.17
N VAL A 33 1.91 -1.90 0.43
CA VAL A 33 1.41 -0.96 -0.59
C VAL A 33 2.49 0.08 -0.88
N LEU A 34 2.88 0.23 -2.14
CA LEU A 34 3.82 1.25 -2.60
C LEU A 34 3.11 2.52 -3.05
N GLU A 35 2.11 2.39 -3.92
CA GLU A 35 1.37 3.51 -4.48
C GLU A 35 0.01 3.10 -5.04
N ARG A 36 -0.87 4.09 -5.23
CA ARG A 36 -2.06 3.99 -6.07
C ARG A 36 -1.66 4.32 -7.51
N THR A 37 -1.87 3.40 -8.47
CA THR A 37 -1.36 3.59 -9.83
C THR A 37 -2.23 4.53 -10.68
N GLY A 38 -3.52 4.63 -10.33
CA GLY A 38 -4.51 5.36 -11.11
C GLY A 38 -5.14 4.55 -12.25
N ALA A 39 -4.57 3.38 -12.59
CA ALA A 39 -5.16 2.46 -13.55
C ALA A 39 -6.44 1.82 -12.98
N ARG A 40 -7.43 1.58 -13.84
CA ARG A 40 -8.66 0.86 -13.47
C ARG A 40 -8.35 -0.62 -13.27
N SER A 41 -8.98 -1.22 -12.27
CA SER A 41 -8.89 -2.67 -12.06
C SER A 41 -9.50 -3.42 -13.25
N THR A 42 -8.84 -4.49 -13.67
CA THR A 42 -9.31 -5.38 -14.74
C THR A 42 -10.22 -6.48 -14.21
N THR A 43 -10.21 -6.73 -12.90
CA THR A 43 -10.97 -7.81 -12.25
C THR A 43 -12.11 -7.31 -11.38
N PHE A 44 -12.13 -6.03 -11.00
CA PHE A 44 -13.18 -5.45 -10.15
C PHE A 44 -13.61 -4.07 -10.65
N PRO A 45 -14.75 -3.98 -11.38
CA PRO A 45 -15.26 -2.72 -11.91
C PRO A 45 -15.40 -1.62 -10.86
N GLY A 46 -15.02 -0.39 -11.22
CA GLY A 46 -15.08 0.77 -10.32
C GLY A 46 -13.93 0.89 -9.31
N GLN A 47 -13.04 -0.10 -9.23
CA GLN A 47 -11.83 0.00 -8.41
C GLN A 47 -10.61 0.42 -9.24
N VAL A 48 -9.54 0.79 -8.53
CA VAL A 48 -8.23 1.09 -9.11
C VAL A 48 -7.19 0.10 -8.64
N ILE A 49 -6.12 -0.01 -9.41
CA ILE A 49 -4.98 -0.86 -9.11
C ILE A 49 -4.03 -0.12 -8.15
N TYR A 50 -3.52 -0.86 -7.16
CA TYR A 50 -2.44 -0.47 -6.27
C TYR A 50 -1.23 -1.34 -6.55
N ARG A 51 -0.03 -0.74 -6.52
CA ARG A 51 1.24 -1.45 -6.62
C ARG A 51 1.60 -1.98 -5.24
N LEU A 52 1.70 -3.30 -5.11
CA LEU A 52 2.15 -3.97 -3.90
C LEU A 52 3.56 -4.53 -4.12
N LYS A 53 4.35 -4.62 -3.05
CA LYS A 53 5.63 -5.30 -3.01
C LYS A 53 5.63 -6.36 -1.92
N CYS A 54 5.96 -7.60 -2.27
CA CYS A 54 6.17 -8.66 -1.28
C CYS A 54 7.46 -8.40 -0.51
N LYS A 55 7.43 -8.48 0.82
CA LYS A 55 8.64 -8.37 1.65
C LYS A 55 9.54 -9.61 1.59
N ASP A 56 8.98 -10.77 1.26
CA ASP A 56 9.72 -12.04 1.29
C ASP A 56 10.50 -12.28 -0.01
N CYS A 57 9.89 -12.06 -1.18
CA CYS A 57 10.52 -12.29 -2.49
C CYS A 57 10.72 -11.03 -3.34
N ALA A 58 10.39 -9.85 -2.81
CA ALA A 58 10.50 -8.55 -3.50
C ALA A 58 9.64 -8.37 -4.77
N LEU A 59 8.83 -9.35 -5.18
CA LEU A 59 7.95 -9.23 -6.36
C LEU A 59 6.98 -8.05 -6.21
N GLU A 60 6.93 -7.22 -7.25
CA GLU A 60 5.95 -6.14 -7.39
C GLU A 60 4.81 -6.56 -8.31
N TYR A 61 3.58 -6.26 -7.92
CA TYR A 61 2.38 -6.65 -8.66
C TYR A 61 1.18 -5.79 -8.31
N GLY A 62 0.17 -5.79 -9.18
CA GLY A 62 -1.08 -5.05 -8.97
C GLY A 62 -2.12 -5.79 -8.13
N ALA A 63 -2.89 -5.06 -7.34
CA ALA A 63 -4.13 -5.53 -6.72
C ALA A 63 -5.15 -4.39 -6.58
N ASN A 64 -6.45 -4.69 -6.73
CA ASN A 64 -7.51 -3.76 -6.38
C ASN A 64 -7.62 -3.53 -4.86
N GLY A 65 -8.22 -2.41 -4.45
CA GLY A 65 -8.29 -1.99 -3.05
C GLY A 65 -9.05 -2.93 -2.12
N CYS A 66 -10.05 -3.66 -2.63
CA CYS A 66 -10.83 -4.62 -1.85
C CYS A 66 -9.97 -5.81 -1.40
N ASP A 67 -9.01 -6.24 -2.24
CA ASP A 67 -8.21 -7.43 -1.99
C ASP A 67 -7.02 -7.20 -1.05
N ILE A 68 -6.52 -5.96 -0.92
CA ILE A 68 -5.19 -5.70 -0.31
C ILE A 68 -5.04 -6.32 1.08
N HIS A 69 -6.09 -6.23 1.91
CA HIS A 69 -6.06 -6.67 3.30
C HIS A 69 -5.77 -8.17 3.48
N ALA A 70 -6.17 -9.01 2.52
CA ALA A 70 -5.99 -10.47 2.55
C ALA A 70 -5.16 -10.99 1.37
N ARG A 71 -4.62 -10.09 0.53
CA ARG A 71 -3.81 -10.48 -0.63
C ARG A 71 -2.64 -11.35 -0.19
N THR A 72 -2.27 -12.30 -1.04
CA THR A 72 -1.13 -13.20 -0.84
C THR A 72 -0.18 -13.05 -2.03
N CYS A 73 1.13 -13.23 -1.81
CA CYS A 73 2.14 -13.05 -2.86
C CYS A 73 2.03 -14.14 -3.95
N PRO A 74 1.87 -13.78 -5.25
CA PRO A 74 1.86 -14.74 -6.33
C PRO A 74 3.24 -15.37 -6.63
N GLY A 75 4.34 -14.74 -6.18
CA GLY A 75 5.69 -15.22 -6.45
C GLY A 75 6.19 -16.30 -5.49
N CYS A 76 5.84 -16.22 -4.21
CA CYS A 76 6.41 -17.12 -3.18
C CYS A 76 5.40 -17.68 -2.18
N GLN A 77 4.13 -17.27 -2.24
CA GLN A 77 3.10 -17.69 -1.29
C GLN A 77 1.88 -18.33 -2.01
N SER A 78 2.05 -18.72 -3.27
CA SER A 78 1.00 -19.33 -4.12
C SER A 78 -0.26 -18.47 -4.28
N GLY A 79 -0.13 -17.14 -4.19
CA GLY A 79 -1.23 -16.21 -4.41
C GLY A 79 -1.68 -16.10 -5.87
N SER A 80 -2.90 -15.59 -6.08
CA SER A 80 -3.41 -15.32 -7.43
C SER A 80 -2.57 -14.26 -8.15
N LYS A 81 -2.40 -14.44 -9.47
CA LYS A 81 -1.69 -13.51 -10.37
C LYS A 81 -2.14 -12.06 -10.12
N GLY A 82 -1.16 -11.15 -10.07
CA GLY A 82 -1.43 -9.73 -9.91
C GLY A 82 -2.09 -9.09 -11.14
N GLU A 83 -2.77 -7.98 -10.91
CA GLU A 83 -3.28 -7.12 -11.98
C GLU A 83 -2.14 -6.40 -12.70
N PRO A 84 -2.30 -6.04 -13.98
CA PRO A 84 -1.23 -5.42 -14.77
C PRO A 84 -0.85 -4.05 -14.19
N LEU A 85 0.44 -3.87 -13.92
CA LEU A 85 0.99 -2.57 -13.55
C LEU A 85 1.22 -1.76 -14.82
N VAL A 86 0.71 -0.53 -14.83
CA VAL A 86 1.02 0.45 -15.88
C VAL A 86 2.23 1.23 -15.39
N GLU A 87 3.38 1.06 -16.05
CA GLU A 87 4.56 1.86 -15.79
C GLU A 87 4.26 3.31 -16.18
N LYS A 88 4.61 4.27 -15.30
CA LYS A 88 4.63 5.67 -15.71
C LYS A 88 5.78 5.82 -16.71
N PRO A 89 5.58 6.44 -17.89
CA PRO A 89 6.68 6.65 -18.81
C PRO A 89 7.77 7.48 -18.12
N ALA A 90 8.98 6.94 -18.08
CA ALA A 90 10.15 7.65 -17.57
C ALA A 90 10.43 8.82 -18.52
N GLY A 91 10.04 10.05 -18.15
CA GLY A 91 10.41 11.23 -18.94
C GLY A 91 9.46 12.43 -18.94
N LEU A 92 8.35 12.45 -18.18
CA LEU A 92 7.42 13.61 -18.25
C LEU A 92 7.86 14.85 -17.44
N PHE A 93 9.06 14.85 -16.85
CA PHE A 93 9.65 16.05 -16.25
C PHE A 93 11.17 16.02 -16.49
N SER A 94 11.62 16.68 -17.56
CA SER A 94 12.98 17.21 -17.73
C SER A 94 12.92 18.73 -17.70
#